data_AF-A0A964H6G3-F1
#
_entry.id   AF-A0A964H6G3-F1
#
_cell.length_a   1.000
_cell.length_b   1.000
_cell.length_c   1.000
_cell.angle_alpha   90.00
_cell.angle_beta   90.00
_cell.angle_gamma   90.00
#
_symmetry.space_group_name_H-M   'P 1'
#
loop_
_entity.id
_entity.type
_entity.pdbx_description
1 polymer ?
#
loop_
_entity_poly.entity_id
_entity_poly.type
_entity_poly.pdbx_seq_one_letter_code
_entity_poly.pdbx_strand_id
1 'polypeptide(L)'
;MVCGIVGLGLMGGSFALATRDYFDSIVGVDINPSHRETALRLGLVDAIARVKDLREVDVILLATPVRGIVATLKELAQLELPQETTILDFGSTKERIVKECPPQIRPQLVASHPMAGKEYSGPLAAIPDLYQ
;
A
#
# COMPACT_ATOMS: atom_id res chain seq x y z
N MET A 1 -7.89 2.08 13.98
CA MET A 1 -6.73 1.74 13.16
C MET A 1 -6.69 2.57 11.90
N VAL A 2 -5.51 3.07 11.53
CA VAL A 2 -5.23 3.81 10.30
C VAL A 2 -4.44 2.93 9.33
N CYS A 3 -4.87 2.90 8.07
CA CYS A 3 -4.17 2.20 6.99
C CYS A 3 -3.49 3.19 6.04
N GLY A 4 -2.22 2.96 5.72
CA GLY A 4 -1.49 3.62 4.65
C GLY A 4 -1.41 2.75 3.40
N ILE A 5 -1.82 3.25 2.24
CA ILE A 5 -1.73 2.52 0.97
C ILE A 5 -0.74 3.23 0.05
N VAL A 6 0.30 2.52 -0.37
CA VAL A 6 1.30 2.99 -1.33
C VAL A 6 1.02 2.37 -2.70
N GLY A 7 0.60 3.21 -3.64
CA GLY A 7 0.15 2.82 -4.98
C GLY A 7 -1.38 2.71 -5.03
N LEU A 8 -2.03 3.69 -5.67
CA LEU A 8 -3.49 3.83 -5.68
C LEU A 8 -4.11 3.31 -6.99
N GLY A 9 -3.47 2.33 -7.62
CA GLY A 9 -3.96 1.68 -8.84
C GLY A 9 -5.08 0.67 -8.58
N LEU A 10 -5.29 -0.25 -9.52
CA LEU A 10 -6.22 -1.38 -9.38
C LEU A 10 -6.06 -2.06 -8.00
N MET A 11 -4.84 -2.53 -7.67
CA MET A 11 -4.63 -3.32 -6.46
C MET A 11 -4.84 -2.49 -5.19
N GLY A 12 -4.15 -1.36 -5.02
CA GLY A 12 -4.29 -0.57 -3.80
C GLY A 12 -5.69 0.04 -3.64
N GLY A 13 -6.30 0.52 -4.72
CA GLY A 13 -7.65 1.07 -4.70
C GLY A 13 -8.72 0.02 -4.39
N SER A 14 -8.59 -1.18 -4.97
CA SER A 14 -9.52 -2.29 -4.67
C SER A 14 -9.39 -2.74 -3.22
N PHE A 15 -8.17 -2.79 -2.67
CA PHE A 15 -7.97 -3.08 -1.26
C PHE A 15 -8.66 -2.04 -0.37
N ALA A 16 -8.53 -0.76 -0.71
CA ALA A 16 -9.15 0.31 0.04
C ALA A 16 -10.69 0.17 0.08
N LEU A 17 -11.30 -0.17 -1.06
CA LEU A 17 -12.74 -0.45 -1.14
C LEU A 17 -13.13 -1.69 -0.34
N ALA A 18 -12.42 -2.79 -0.53
CA ALA A 18 -12.70 -4.08 0.11
C ALA A 18 -12.53 -4.04 1.64
N THR A 19 -11.73 -3.11 2.15
CA THR A 19 -11.35 -3.05 3.57
C THR A 19 -11.82 -1.78 4.29
N ARG A 20 -12.63 -0.93 3.64
CA ARG A 20 -13.06 0.37 4.17
C ARG A 20 -13.61 0.31 5.60
N ASP A 21 -14.41 -0.70 5.90
CA ASP A 21 -15.09 -0.85 7.19
C ASP A 21 -14.18 -1.42 8.31
N TYR A 22 -12.96 -1.83 7.98
CA TYR A 22 -11.97 -2.34 8.95
C TYR A 22 -11.01 -1.25 9.47
N PHE A 23 -11.05 -0.05 8.88
CA PHE A 23 -10.15 1.05 9.22
C PHE A 23 -10.92 2.34 9.51
N ASP A 24 -10.53 3.03 10.59
CA ASP A 24 -11.08 4.34 10.93
C ASP A 24 -10.69 5.37 9.87
N SER A 25 -9.49 5.23 9.31
CA SER A 25 -9.00 6.08 8.24
C SER A 25 -8.05 5.35 7.29
N ILE A 26 -8.09 5.73 6.02
CA ILE A 26 -7.17 5.27 4.97
C ILE A 26 -6.46 6.47 4.36
N VAL A 27 -5.13 6.49 4.39
CA VAL A 27 -4.30 7.50 3.72
C VAL A 27 -3.57 6.92 2.52
N GLY A 28 -3.49 7.69 1.44
CA GLY A 28 -2.95 7.23 0.15
C GLY A 28 -1.65 7.91 -0.24
N VAL A 29 -0.69 7.14 -0.75
CA VAL A 29 0.54 7.62 -1.36
C VAL A 29 0.58 7.17 -2.81
N ASP A 30 0.69 8.11 -3.74
CA ASP A 30 0.94 7.82 -5.16
C ASP A 30 1.88 8.88 -5.76
N ILE A 31 2.75 8.44 -6.67
CA ILE A 31 3.69 9.33 -7.36
C ILE A 31 2.98 10.20 -8.41
N ASN A 32 1.86 9.71 -8.96
CA ASN A 32 1.12 10.41 -9.99
C ASN A 32 0.08 11.36 -9.36
N PRO A 33 0.21 12.69 -9.54
CA PRO A 33 -0.75 13.65 -8.99
C PRO A 33 -2.20 13.40 -9.39
N SER A 34 -2.46 12.98 -10.65
CA SER A 34 -3.82 12.73 -11.12
C SER A 34 -4.45 11.49 -10.46
N HIS A 35 -3.62 10.49 -10.10
CA HIS A 35 -4.10 9.34 -9.33
C HIS A 35 -4.53 9.76 -7.93
N ARG A 36 -3.79 10.68 -7.28
CA ARG A 36 -4.11 11.19 -5.95
C ARG A 36 -5.46 11.92 -5.93
N GLU A 37 -5.66 12.83 -6.88
CA GLU A 37 -6.93 13.55 -7.04
C GLU A 37 -8.10 12.58 -7.30
N THR A 38 -7.88 11.61 -8.19
CA THR A 38 -8.90 10.63 -8.53
C THR A 38 -9.24 9.73 -7.35
N ALA A 39 -8.24 9.28 -6.58
CA ALA A 39 -8.44 8.42 -5.41
C ALA A 39 -9.25 9.13 -4.31
N LEU A 40 -8.97 10.41 -4.04
CA LEU A 40 -9.78 11.24 -3.13
C LEU A 40 -11.23 11.38 -3.65
N ARG A 41 -11.39 11.73 -4.94
CA ARG A 41 -12.71 11.91 -5.53
C ARG A 41 -13.57 10.64 -5.51
N LEU A 42 -12.94 9.49 -5.69
CA LEU A 42 -13.61 8.18 -5.64
C LEU A 42 -13.82 7.67 -4.20
N GLY A 43 -13.33 8.38 -3.18
CA GLY A 43 -13.41 7.94 -1.79
C GLY A 43 -12.57 6.71 -1.47
N LEU A 44 -11.55 6.41 -2.28
CA LEU A 44 -10.63 5.29 -2.02
C LEU A 44 -9.77 5.58 -0.78
N VAL A 45 -9.44 6.83 -0.54
CA VAL A 45 -8.63 7.28 0.60
C VAL A 45 -9.23 8.56 1.16
N ASP A 46 -9.07 8.77 2.46
CA ASP A 46 -9.55 9.97 3.17
C ASP A 46 -8.60 11.16 2.98
N ALA A 47 -7.30 10.87 2.85
CA ALA A 47 -6.27 11.89 2.67
C ALA A 47 -5.10 11.37 1.83
N ILE A 48 -4.35 12.31 1.28
CA ILE A 48 -3.09 12.04 0.59
C ILE A 48 -1.93 12.27 1.55
N ALA A 49 -1.00 11.33 1.55
CA ALA A 49 0.19 11.32 2.38
C ALA A 49 1.46 11.17 1.52
N ARG A 50 2.62 11.33 2.17
CA ARG A 50 3.93 10.90 1.66
C ARG A 50 4.40 9.71 2.49
N VAL A 51 5.40 8.98 1.99
CA VAL A 51 5.96 7.81 2.69
C VAL A 51 6.38 8.13 4.13
N LYS A 52 6.99 9.30 4.38
CA LYS A 52 7.39 9.72 5.73
C LYS A 52 6.22 9.92 6.71
N ASP A 53 5.03 10.20 6.19
CA ASP A 53 3.83 10.43 7.00
C ASP A 53 3.24 9.05 7.44
N LEU A 54 3.72 7.93 6.88
CA LEU A 54 3.30 6.57 7.24
C LEU A 54 3.93 6.04 8.54
N ARG A 55 4.78 6.80 9.21
CA ARG A 55 5.30 6.40 10.53
C ARG A 55 4.22 6.38 11.63
N GLU A 56 3.06 6.99 11.36
CA GLU A 56 1.96 7.16 12.32
C GLU A 56 0.76 6.23 12.02
N VAL A 57 0.93 5.25 11.10
CA VAL A 57 -0.15 4.31 10.73
C VAL A 57 0.08 2.90 11.30
N ASP A 58 -1.01 2.16 11.48
CA ASP A 58 -0.98 0.81 12.05
C ASP A 58 -0.66 -0.26 10.98
N VAL A 59 -1.18 -0.07 9.76
CA VAL A 59 -1.03 -1.01 8.64
C VAL A 59 -0.57 -0.27 7.39
N ILE A 60 0.47 -0.76 6.73
CA ILE A 60 0.97 -0.23 5.47
C ILE A 60 0.83 -1.28 4.38
N LEU A 61 0.05 -1.00 3.32
CA LEU A 61 -0.02 -1.81 2.11
C LEU A 61 0.89 -1.23 1.02
N LEU A 62 1.74 -2.07 0.45
CA LEU A 62 2.60 -1.76 -0.71
C LEU A 62 2.04 -2.42 -1.97
N ALA A 63 1.35 -1.64 -2.80
CA ALA A 63 0.64 -2.07 -3.99
C ALA A 63 1.22 -1.49 -5.30
N THR A 64 2.48 -1.03 -5.27
CA THR A 64 3.22 -0.59 -6.46
C THR A 64 3.91 -1.78 -7.16
N PRO A 65 4.46 -1.60 -8.38
CA PRO A 65 5.31 -2.63 -8.99
C PRO A 65 6.49 -3.00 -8.06
N VAL A 66 7.01 -4.23 -8.19
CA VAL A 66 8.05 -4.79 -7.29
C VAL A 66 9.24 -3.84 -7.04
N ARG A 67 9.70 -3.10 -8.06
CA ARG A 67 10.78 -2.12 -7.90
C ARG A 67 10.39 -0.96 -6.97
N GLY A 68 9.14 -0.48 -7.08
CA GLY A 68 8.56 0.54 -6.21
C GLY A 68 8.42 0.03 -4.77
N ILE A 69 7.92 -1.20 -4.59
CA ILE A 69 7.82 -1.83 -3.25
C ILE A 69 9.17 -1.83 -2.55
N VAL A 70 10.22 -2.30 -3.23
CA VAL A 70 11.58 -2.35 -2.67
C VAL A 70 12.10 -0.94 -2.33
N ALA A 71 11.84 0.06 -3.18
CA ALA A 71 12.23 1.44 -2.90
C ALA A 71 11.50 1.99 -1.66
N THR A 72 10.19 1.77 -1.56
CA THR A 72 9.40 2.19 -0.40
C THR A 72 9.84 1.48 0.88
N LEU A 73 10.15 0.18 0.84
CA LEU A 73 10.71 -0.52 2.00
C LEU A 73 12.01 0.12 2.50
N LYS A 74 12.90 0.56 1.59
CA LYS A 74 14.14 1.26 1.95
C LYS A 74 13.87 2.62 2.58
N GLU A 75 12.88 3.36 2.08
CA GLU A 75 12.46 4.64 2.67
C GLU A 75 11.82 4.46 4.05
N LEU A 76 10.90 3.51 4.20
CA LEU A 76 10.24 3.17 5.46
C LEU A 76 11.26 2.77 6.53
N ALA A 77 12.31 2.06 6.15
CA ALA A 77 13.37 1.64 7.05
C ALA A 77 14.29 2.77 7.55
N GLN A 78 14.15 4.00 7.00
CA GLN A 78 14.77 5.22 7.53
C GLN A 78 13.86 5.93 8.54
N LEU A 79 12.63 5.46 8.72
CA LEU A 79 11.68 5.99 9.69
C LEU A 79 11.71 5.15 10.96
N GLU A 80 11.41 5.78 12.09
CA GLU A 80 11.12 5.06 13.33
C GLU A 80 9.65 4.62 13.29
N LEU A 81 9.42 3.39 12.81
CA LEU A 81 8.11 2.76 12.84
C LEU A 81 7.85 2.13 14.21
N PRO A 82 6.62 2.22 14.76
CA PRO A 82 6.19 1.37 15.87
C PRO A 82 6.44 -0.11 15.57
N GLN A 83 6.80 -0.90 16.58
CA GLN A 83 7.12 -2.32 16.39
C GLN A 83 5.90 -3.13 15.92
N GLU A 84 4.71 -2.64 16.27
CA GLU A 84 3.42 -3.23 15.98
C GLU A 84 2.91 -2.90 14.56
N THR A 85 3.53 -1.93 13.87
CA THR A 85 3.13 -1.56 12.51
C THR A 85 3.32 -2.77 11.58
N THR A 86 2.26 -3.16 10.89
CA THR A 86 2.29 -4.28 9.93
C THR A 86 2.48 -3.76 8.52
N ILE A 87 3.45 -4.30 7.79
CA ILE A 87 3.69 -3.98 6.38
C ILE A 87 3.28 -5.19 5.53
N LEU A 88 2.35 -4.98 4.60
CA LEU A 88 1.88 -5.96 3.63
C LEU A 88 2.33 -5.54 2.22
N ASP A 89 2.70 -6.50 1.37
CA ASP A 89 3.03 -6.21 -0.03
C ASP A 89 2.19 -7.05 -0.99
N PHE A 90 1.84 -6.50 -2.16
CA PHE A 90 1.10 -7.19 -3.24
C PHE A 90 1.95 -7.44 -4.49
N GLY A 91 3.29 -7.42 -4.38
CA GLY A 91 4.18 -7.65 -5.51
C GLY A 91 4.17 -9.10 -6.00
N SER A 92 4.50 -9.34 -7.27
CA SER A 92 4.48 -10.71 -7.81
C SER A 92 5.73 -11.54 -7.50
N THR A 93 6.85 -10.90 -7.14
CA THR A 93 8.15 -11.60 -6.92
C THR A 93 8.57 -11.55 -5.45
N LYS A 94 8.19 -12.57 -4.69
CA LYS A 94 8.39 -12.60 -3.22
C LYS A 94 9.83 -12.76 -2.78
N GLU A 95 10.60 -13.59 -3.47
CA GLU A 95 12.03 -13.78 -3.17
C GLU A 95 12.78 -12.45 -3.17
N ARG A 96 12.56 -11.64 -4.22
CA ARG A 96 13.20 -10.33 -4.35
C ARG A 96 12.79 -9.38 -3.23
N ILE A 97 11.50 -9.29 -2.92
CA ILE A 97 10.98 -8.38 -1.90
C ILE A 97 11.51 -8.75 -0.51
N VAL A 98 11.49 -10.04 -0.17
CA VAL A 98 11.99 -10.54 1.10
C VAL A 98 13.51 -10.33 1.22
N LYS A 99 14.27 -10.61 0.15
CA LYS A 99 15.74 -10.47 0.14
C LYS A 99 16.19 -9.01 0.19
N GLU A 100 15.45 -8.10 -0.43
CA GLU A 100 15.79 -6.67 -0.45
C GLU A 100 15.13 -5.85 0.67
N CYS A 101 14.29 -6.47 1.51
CA CYS A 101 13.70 -5.82 2.68
C CYS A 101 14.78 -5.53 3.74
N PRO A 102 14.91 -4.28 4.22
CA PRO A 102 15.87 -3.93 5.26
C PRO A 102 15.63 -4.72 6.56
N PRO A 103 16.69 -5.23 7.22
CA PRO A 103 16.57 -6.14 8.36
C PRO A 103 15.82 -5.53 9.55
N GLN A 104 15.91 -4.23 9.76
CA GLN A 104 15.25 -3.53 10.88
C GLN A 104 13.72 -3.56 10.81
N ILE A 105 13.13 -3.55 9.62
CA ILE A 105 11.67 -3.61 9.41
C ILE A 105 11.22 -4.99 8.92
N ARG A 106 12.16 -5.93 8.72
CA ARG A 106 11.85 -7.28 8.23
C ARG A 106 10.85 -8.04 9.12
N PRO A 107 10.87 -7.93 10.47
CA PRO A 107 9.87 -8.56 11.33
C PRO A 107 8.43 -8.03 11.11
N GLN A 108 8.31 -6.79 10.63
CA GLN A 108 7.02 -6.13 10.36
C GLN A 108 6.45 -6.50 8.98
N LEU A 109 7.29 -7.00 8.06
CA LEU A 109 6.89 -7.36 6.71
C LEU A 109 6.23 -8.75 6.66
N VAL A 110 4.94 -8.74 6.32
CA VAL A 110 4.16 -9.89 5.90
C VAL A 110 4.15 -9.90 4.37
N ALA A 111 4.95 -10.79 3.77
CA ALA A 111 5.02 -10.88 2.31
C ALA A 111 3.80 -11.61 1.74
N SER A 112 3.07 -11.00 0.79
CA SER A 112 1.83 -11.57 0.25
C SER A 112 1.70 -11.42 -1.28
N HIS A 113 0.81 -12.17 -1.92
CA HIS A 113 0.59 -12.06 -3.37
C HIS A 113 -0.85 -12.46 -3.70
N PRO A 114 -1.79 -11.50 -3.75
CA PRO A 114 -3.15 -11.81 -4.20
C PRO A 114 -3.16 -12.11 -5.71
N MET A 115 -3.70 -13.27 -6.09
CA MET A 115 -3.83 -13.73 -7.48
C MET A 115 -5.07 -13.13 -8.16
N ALA A 116 -5.20 -11.80 -8.15
CA ALA A 116 -6.42 -11.09 -8.57
C ALA A 116 -6.20 -9.96 -9.60
N GLY A 117 -4.95 -9.73 -10.04
CA GLY A 117 -4.61 -8.61 -10.93
C GLY A 117 -5.25 -8.72 -12.32
N LYS A 118 -5.65 -7.56 -12.86
CA LYS A 118 -6.10 -7.36 -14.26
C LYS A 118 -5.16 -6.41 -15.00
N GLU A 119 -5.31 -6.30 -16.31
CA GLU A 119 -4.48 -5.45 -17.18
C GLU A 119 -4.73 -3.93 -17.01
N TYR A 120 -5.75 -3.53 -16.25
CA TYR A 120 -6.11 -2.13 -16.03
C TYR A 120 -5.25 -1.47 -14.95
N SER A 121 -5.04 -0.16 -15.07
CA SER A 121 -4.18 0.62 -14.18
C SER A 121 -4.85 1.92 -13.72
N GLY A 122 -4.30 2.48 -12.64
CA GLY A 122 -4.80 3.71 -12.01
C GLY A 122 -6.04 3.50 -11.12
N PRO A 123 -6.45 4.54 -10.38
CA PRO A 123 -7.50 4.41 -9.36
C PRO A 123 -8.89 4.10 -9.93
N LEU A 124 -9.16 4.50 -11.18
CA LEU A 124 -10.43 4.18 -11.86
C LEU A 124 -10.62 2.69 -12.11
N ALA A 125 -9.54 1.90 -12.04
CA ALA A 125 -9.60 0.46 -12.19
C ALA A 125 -9.98 -0.26 -10.90
N ALA A 126 -10.13 0.43 -9.76
CA ALA A 126 -10.45 -0.20 -8.49
C ALA A 126 -11.82 -0.92 -8.50
N ILE A 127 -11.87 -2.12 -7.93
CA ILE A 127 -13.02 -3.02 -7.91
C ILE A 127 -13.25 -3.49 -6.46
N PRO A 128 -14.43 -3.24 -5.84
CA PRO A 128 -14.68 -3.60 -4.44
C PRO A 128 -14.54 -5.09 -4.10
N ASP A 129 -14.92 -5.96 -5.03
CA ASP A 129 -14.97 -7.42 -4.88
C ASP A 129 -13.78 -8.13 -5.54
N LEU A 130 -12.67 -7.43 -5.79
CA LEU A 130 -11.52 -7.97 -6.53
C LEU A 130 -10.93 -9.25 -5.90
N TYR A 131 -11.02 -9.41 -4.58
CA TYR A 131 -10.35 -10.47 -3.82
C TYR A 131 -11.26 -11.62 -3.36
N GLN A 132 -12.52 -11.66 -3.82
CA GLN A 132 -13.49 -12.71 -3.43
C GLN A 132 -13.38 -13.95 -4.32
#